data_AF-A0A6L5C295-F1
#
_entry.id   AF-A0A6L5C295-F1
#
_cell.length_a   1.000
_cell.length_b   1.000
_cell.length_c   1.000
_cell.angle_alpha   90.00
_cell.angle_beta   90.00
_cell.angle_gamma   90.00
#
_symmetry.space_group_name_H-M   'P 1'
#
loop_
_entity.id
_entity.type
_entity.pdbx_description
1 polymer ?
#
loop_
_entity_poly.entity_id
_entity_poly.type
_entity_poly.pdbx_seq_one_letter_code
_entity_poly.pdbx_strand_id
1 'polypeptide(L)'
;MRNFRFAFLAFIAVSAVAAVSYFLSMHAGGSARISSNTQDWGGFGSYIGGILAPAASLLAGYMVYKSFASNAYQQKLLLARESLSRLDVELEKKLQTPFNNICFGDEYYGRPLRDVVDALSNNVITTTEVSSKLILSLLHNIAILANSIRYYIGLLGGLPSAEKDNHWLGELEKIYWIEKYSAVCSRMVRIVGQSAFENKVSTEQLRSFKLILGGEYGL
;
A
#
# COMPACT_ATOMS: atom_id res chain seq x y z
N MET A 1 13.77 1.59 -12.68
CA MET A 1 14.40 2.39 -13.77
C MET A 1 15.90 2.12 -13.95
N ARG A 2 16.74 2.19 -12.89
CA ARG A 2 18.20 1.97 -13.02
C ARG A 2 18.59 0.60 -13.62
N ASN A 3 17.99 -0.49 -13.13
CA ASN A 3 18.27 -1.85 -13.63
C ASN A 3 17.78 -2.07 -15.07
N PHE A 4 16.73 -1.34 -15.49
CA PHE A 4 16.24 -1.35 -16.86
C PHE A 4 17.23 -0.67 -17.80
N ARG A 5 17.78 0.49 -17.40
CA ARG A 5 18.85 1.17 -18.16
C ARG A 5 20.06 0.25 -18.35
N PHE A 6 20.47 -0.47 -17.30
CA PHE A 6 21.57 -1.43 -17.42
C PHE A 6 21.26 -2.62 -18.34
N ALA A 7 20.06 -3.19 -18.26
CA ALA A 7 19.66 -4.29 -19.16
C ALA A 7 19.61 -3.83 -20.63
N PHE A 8 19.11 -2.62 -20.88
CA PHE A 8 19.09 -2.03 -22.23
C PHE A 8 20.50 -1.69 -22.74
N LEU A 9 21.35 -1.12 -21.89
CA LEU A 9 22.76 -0.86 -22.22
C LEU A 9 23.53 -2.17 -22.50
N ALA A 10 23.27 -3.23 -21.74
CA ALA A 10 23.85 -4.54 -21.99
C ALA A 10 23.39 -5.11 -23.35
N PHE A 11 22.11 -4.94 -23.69
CA PHE A 11 21.59 -5.35 -25.00
C PHE A 11 22.23 -4.57 -26.15
N ILE A 12 22.40 -3.24 -26.01
CA ILE A 12 23.12 -2.41 -26.98
C ILE A 12 24.57 -2.88 -27.11
N ALA A 13 25.25 -3.14 -26.00
CA ALA A 13 26.64 -3.61 -26.00
C ALA A 13 26.78 -4.97 -26.71
N VAL A 14 25.89 -5.93 -26.43
CA VAL A 14 25.87 -7.24 -27.13
C VAL A 14 25.61 -7.05 -28.62
N SER A 15 24.73 -6.13 -28.99
CA SER A 15 24.44 -5.82 -30.40
C SER A 15 25.63 -5.20 -31.13
N ALA A 16 26.32 -4.26 -30.48
CA ALA A 16 27.54 -3.67 -31.00
C ALA A 16 28.66 -4.71 -31.14
N VAL A 17 28.86 -5.56 -30.12
CA VAL A 17 29.86 -6.64 -30.16
C VAL A 17 29.56 -7.63 -31.28
N ALA A 18 28.32 -8.09 -31.43
CA ALA A 18 27.93 -8.99 -32.51
C ALA A 18 28.20 -8.37 -33.89
N ALA A 19 27.83 -7.11 -34.10
CA ALA A 19 28.10 -6.40 -35.34
C ALA A 19 29.61 -6.29 -35.62
N VAL A 20 30.40 -5.88 -34.63
CA VAL A 20 31.86 -5.76 -34.74
C VAL A 20 32.51 -7.11 -35.02
N SER A 21 32.11 -8.17 -34.32
CA SER A 21 32.63 -9.53 -34.52
C SER A 21 32.39 -10.04 -35.94
N TYR A 22 31.23 -9.73 -36.53
CA TYR A 22 30.95 -10.10 -37.92
C TYR A 22 31.90 -9.39 -38.90
N PHE A 23 32.05 -8.06 -38.77
CA PHE A 23 32.95 -7.29 -39.63
C PHE A 23 34.43 -7.65 -39.45
N LEU A 24 34.86 -7.99 -38.23
CA LEU A 24 36.21 -8.50 -37.97
C LEU A 24 36.46 -9.85 -38.66
N SER A 25 35.51 -10.77 -38.59
CA SER A 25 35.59 -12.06 -39.30
C SER A 25 35.69 -11.87 -40.81
N MET A 26 34.90 -10.93 -41.35
CA MET A 26 34.90 -10.58 -42.77
C MET A 26 36.24 -9.97 -43.23
N HIS A 27 36.85 -9.09 -42.43
CA HIS A 27 38.18 -8.55 -42.69
C HIS A 27 39.29 -9.61 -42.57
N ALA A 28 39.22 -10.48 -41.57
CA ALA A 28 40.17 -11.59 -41.41
C ALA A 28 40.10 -12.60 -42.57
N GLY A 29 38.93 -12.75 -43.20
CA GLY A 29 38.72 -13.54 -44.43
C GLY A 29 39.26 -12.92 -45.72
N GLY A 30 39.99 -11.79 -45.65
CA GLY A 30 40.67 -11.17 -46.80
C GLY A 30 39.90 -10.03 -47.48
N SER A 31 38.74 -9.62 -46.96
CA SER A 31 37.95 -8.54 -47.54
C SER A 31 38.40 -7.18 -46.98
N ALA A 32 39.28 -6.45 -47.68
CA ALA A 32 39.75 -5.13 -47.23
C ALA A 32 38.71 -3.99 -47.36
N ARG A 33 37.58 -4.24 -48.04
CA ARG A 33 36.48 -3.29 -48.23
C ARG A 33 35.16 -3.92 -47.78
N ILE A 34 34.20 -3.10 -47.38
CA ILE A 34 32.81 -3.52 -47.14
C ILE A 34 32.30 -4.19 -48.42
N SER A 35 31.77 -5.41 -48.31
CA SER A 35 31.37 -6.17 -49.49
C SER A 35 30.17 -5.55 -50.20
N SER A 36 30.26 -5.51 -51.53
CA SER A 36 29.16 -5.17 -52.42
C SER A 36 28.29 -6.39 -52.77
N ASN A 37 28.65 -7.59 -52.28
CA ASN A 37 27.89 -8.81 -52.54
C ASN A 37 26.67 -8.89 -51.62
N THR A 38 25.49 -9.01 -52.20
CA THR A 38 24.21 -9.15 -51.50
C THR A 38 24.15 -10.40 -50.60
N GLN A 39 24.89 -11.47 -50.93
CA GLN A 39 24.92 -12.68 -50.09
C GLN A 39 25.58 -12.46 -48.73
N ASP A 40 26.60 -11.59 -48.65
CA ASP A 40 27.27 -11.27 -47.38
C ASP A 40 26.31 -10.51 -46.46
N TRP A 41 25.49 -9.61 -47.02
CA TRP A 41 24.45 -8.91 -46.26
C TRP A 41 23.32 -9.84 -45.78
N GLY A 42 22.98 -10.86 -46.58
CA GLY A 42 22.08 -11.94 -46.14
C GLY A 42 22.67 -12.74 -44.96
N GLY A 43 23.96 -13.10 -45.04
CA GLY A 43 24.68 -13.78 -43.97
C GLY A 43 24.82 -12.94 -42.69
N PHE A 44 25.03 -11.63 -42.81
CA PHE A 44 25.00 -10.70 -41.70
C PHE A 44 23.64 -10.70 -41.01
N GLY A 45 22.56 -10.60 -41.78
CA GLY A 45 21.19 -10.66 -41.26
C GLY A 45 20.91 -11.95 -40.50
N SER A 46 21.33 -13.11 -41.02
CA SER A 46 21.18 -14.39 -40.34
C SER A 46 22.03 -14.50 -39.07
N TYR A 47 23.28 -14.02 -39.10
CA TYR A 47 24.18 -14.03 -37.94
C TYR A 47 23.68 -13.13 -36.81
N ILE A 48 23.34 -11.88 -37.14
CA ILE A 48 22.76 -10.93 -36.19
C ILE A 48 21.42 -11.43 -35.68
N GLY A 49 20.56 -11.95 -36.56
CA GLY A 49 19.28 -12.56 -36.16
C GLY A 49 19.46 -13.72 -35.19
N GLY A 50 20.43 -14.60 -35.43
CA GLY A 50 20.73 -15.75 -34.58
C GLY A 50 21.23 -15.37 -33.18
N ILE A 51 22.03 -14.31 -33.06
CA ILE A 51 22.57 -13.84 -31.78
C ILE A 51 21.58 -12.93 -31.05
N LEU A 52 20.93 -12.01 -31.77
CA LEU A 52 20.05 -11.01 -31.18
C LEU A 52 18.66 -11.54 -30.86
N ALA A 53 18.13 -12.54 -31.57
CA ALA A 53 16.80 -13.05 -31.27
C ALA A 53 16.69 -13.65 -29.85
N PRO A 54 17.61 -14.50 -29.37
CA PRO A 54 17.59 -14.95 -27.98
C PRO A 54 17.79 -13.82 -26.98
N ALA A 55 18.70 -12.89 -27.25
CA ALA A 55 18.97 -11.74 -26.37
C ALA A 55 17.76 -10.79 -26.25
N ALA A 56 17.08 -10.53 -27.36
CA ALA A 56 15.86 -9.73 -27.42
C ALA A 56 14.70 -10.43 -26.70
N SER A 57 14.55 -11.76 -26.87
CA SER A 57 13.56 -12.55 -26.15
C SER A 57 13.75 -12.50 -24.63
N LEU A 58 14.98 -12.63 -24.15
CA LEU A 58 15.30 -12.50 -22.72
C LEU A 58 15.02 -11.09 -22.20
N LEU A 59 15.37 -10.06 -22.96
CA LEU A 59 15.08 -8.67 -22.60
C LEU A 59 13.57 -8.43 -22.52
N ALA A 60 12.81 -8.91 -23.52
CA ALA A 60 11.36 -8.81 -23.54
C ALA A 60 10.73 -9.54 -22.34
N GLY A 61 11.17 -10.77 -22.05
CA GLY A 61 10.73 -11.52 -20.88
C GLY A 61 11.02 -10.78 -19.56
N TYR A 62 12.21 -10.18 -19.43
CA TYR A 62 12.56 -9.36 -18.28
C TYR A 62 11.66 -8.12 -18.15
N MET A 63 11.37 -7.44 -19.26
CA MET A 63 10.47 -6.28 -19.27
C MET A 63 9.06 -6.65 -18.84
N VAL A 64 8.53 -7.76 -19.39
CA VAL A 64 7.23 -8.31 -19.04
C VAL A 64 7.17 -8.64 -17.55
N TYR A 65 8.18 -9.34 -17.02
CA TYR A 65 8.27 -9.65 -15.58
C TYR A 65 8.26 -8.38 -14.71
N LYS A 66 9.07 -7.38 -15.06
CA LYS A 66 9.13 -6.11 -14.32
C LYS A 66 7.79 -5.35 -14.37
N SER A 67 7.13 -5.36 -15.52
CA SER A 67 5.80 -4.77 -15.70
C SER A 67 4.77 -5.49 -14.82
N PHE A 68 4.72 -6.83 -14.86
CA PHE A 68 3.83 -7.61 -14.01
C PHE A 68 4.06 -7.37 -12.51
N ALA A 69 5.31 -7.35 -12.06
CA ALA A 69 5.62 -7.10 -10.65
C ALA A 69 5.15 -5.71 -10.19
N SER A 70 5.33 -4.70 -11.04
CA SER A 70 4.85 -3.33 -10.78
C SER A 70 3.32 -3.26 -10.76
N ASN A 71 2.66 -3.85 -11.74
CA ASN A 71 1.20 -3.86 -11.85
C ASN A 71 0.55 -4.63 -10.70
N ALA A 72 1.10 -5.78 -10.31
CA ALA A 72 0.62 -6.55 -9.18
C ALA A 72 0.75 -5.78 -7.87
N TYR A 73 1.82 -5.00 -7.71
CA TYR A 73 2.00 -4.13 -6.55
C TYR A 73 0.97 -2.99 -6.52
N GLN A 74 0.76 -2.31 -7.64
CA GLN A 74 -0.29 -1.28 -7.77
C GLN A 74 -1.69 -1.85 -7.50
N GLN A 75 -1.99 -3.05 -8.00
CA GLN A 75 -3.27 -3.71 -7.76
C GLN A 75 -3.47 -4.06 -6.28
N LYS A 76 -2.42 -4.52 -5.58
CA LYS A 76 -2.49 -4.75 -4.13
C LYS A 76 -2.76 -3.45 -3.36
N LEU A 77 -2.14 -2.35 -3.75
CA LEU A 77 -2.39 -1.03 -3.15
C LEU A 77 -3.84 -0.58 -3.37
N LEU A 78 -4.38 -0.76 -4.58
CA LEU A 78 -5.76 -0.42 -4.89
C LEU A 78 -6.75 -1.26 -4.07
N LEU A 79 -6.54 -2.58 -3.99
CA LEU A 79 -7.37 -3.46 -3.18
C LEU A 79 -7.32 -3.13 -1.69
N ALA A 80 -6.14 -2.75 -1.18
CA ALA A 80 -5.99 -2.29 0.20
C ALA A 80 -6.78 -0.99 0.44
N ARG A 81 -6.65 0.00 -0.46
CA ARG A 81 -7.38 1.27 -0.38
C ARG A 81 -8.89 1.07 -0.44
N GLU A 82 -9.38 0.26 -1.36
CA GLU A 82 -10.81 -0.04 -1.50
C GLU A 82 -11.36 -0.76 -0.26
N SER A 83 -10.60 -1.69 0.31
CA SER A 83 -10.98 -2.36 1.55
C SER A 83 -11.02 -1.40 2.74
N LEU A 84 -10.04 -0.50 2.85
CA LEU A 84 -10.04 0.55 3.87
C LEU A 84 -11.21 1.53 3.70
N SER A 85 -11.53 1.93 2.47
CA SER A 85 -12.69 2.80 2.19
C SER A 85 -14.01 2.12 2.57
N ARG A 86 -14.17 0.82 2.30
CA ARG A 86 -15.35 0.06 2.75
C ARG A 86 -15.44 -0.02 4.27
N LEU A 87 -14.31 -0.24 4.94
CA LEU A 87 -14.26 -0.28 6.42
C LEU A 87 -14.53 1.10 7.03
N ASP A 88 -14.08 2.18 6.40
CA ASP A 88 -14.39 3.56 6.79
C ASP A 88 -15.90 3.81 6.77
N VAL A 89 -16.56 3.48 5.66
CA VAL A 89 -18.01 3.63 5.51
C VAL A 89 -18.77 2.79 6.54
N GLU A 90 -18.35 1.55 6.76
CA GLU A 90 -18.99 0.66 7.73
C GLU A 90 -18.79 1.15 9.17
N LEU A 91 -17.61 1.70 9.51
CA LEU A 91 -17.35 2.28 10.82
C LEU A 91 -18.22 3.52 11.06
N GLU A 92 -18.28 4.43 10.08
CA GLU A 92 -19.15 5.61 10.19
C GLU A 92 -20.62 5.19 10.33
N LYS A 93 -21.07 4.21 9.52
CA LYS A 93 -22.43 3.67 9.64
C LYS A 93 -22.70 3.09 11.03
N LYS A 94 -21.77 2.35 11.62
CA LYS A 94 -21.91 1.82 12.98
C LYS A 94 -22.00 2.92 14.03
N LEU A 95 -21.24 4.01 13.88
CA LEU A 95 -21.31 5.17 14.77
C LEU A 95 -22.63 5.94 14.61
N GLN A 96 -23.21 5.95 13.41
CA GLN A 96 -24.50 6.59 13.13
C GLN A 96 -25.71 5.69 13.39
N THR A 97 -25.50 4.38 13.56
CA THR A 97 -26.59 3.42 13.77
C THR A 97 -27.34 3.77 15.06
N PRO A 98 -28.69 3.78 15.03
CA PRO A 98 -29.51 4.00 16.20
C PRO A 98 -29.21 3.01 17.32
N PHE A 99 -29.00 3.53 18.52
CA PHE A 99 -28.82 2.75 19.73
C PHE A 99 -30.19 2.30 20.25
N ASN A 100 -30.58 1.08 19.89
CA ASN A 100 -31.91 0.53 20.20
C ASN A 100 -31.96 -0.20 21.55
N ASN A 101 -31.13 0.19 22.52
CA ASN A 101 -31.11 -0.41 23.85
C ASN A 101 -31.61 0.62 24.86
N ILE A 102 -32.59 0.21 25.67
CA ILE A 102 -33.28 1.06 26.67
C ILE A 102 -32.41 1.23 27.94
N CYS A 103 -31.20 0.67 27.98
CA CYS A 103 -30.31 0.71 29.15
C CYS A 103 -29.95 2.13 29.64
N PHE A 104 -30.17 3.17 28.84
CA PHE A 104 -29.97 4.57 29.22
C PHE A 104 -31.27 5.39 29.23
N GLY A 105 -32.43 4.73 29.26
CA GLY A 105 -33.75 5.35 29.20
C GLY A 105 -34.20 5.71 27.78
N ASP A 106 -35.45 6.18 27.67
CA ASP A 106 -36.10 6.48 26.38
C ASP A 106 -35.45 7.65 25.63
N GLU A 107 -34.72 8.53 26.32
CA GLU A 107 -34.07 9.71 25.75
C GLU A 107 -32.93 9.35 24.76
N TYR A 108 -32.24 8.24 25.03
CA TYR A 108 -31.13 7.75 24.22
C TYR A 108 -31.53 6.60 23.28
N TYR A 109 -32.75 6.10 23.40
CA TYR A 109 -33.27 5.09 22.50
C TYR A 109 -33.43 5.68 21.08
N GLY A 110 -32.82 5.00 20.10
CA GLY A 110 -32.87 5.42 18.70
C GLY A 110 -31.91 6.57 18.34
N ARG A 111 -31.13 7.10 19.30
CA ARG A 111 -30.08 8.08 19.03
C ARG A 111 -28.85 7.42 18.39
N PRO A 112 -28.08 8.12 17.53
CA PRO A 112 -26.81 7.62 17.03
C PRO A 112 -25.88 7.13 18.16
N LEU A 113 -25.15 6.04 17.94
CA LEU A 113 -24.16 5.54 18.90
C LEU A 113 -23.12 6.61 19.26
N ARG A 114 -22.76 7.49 18.31
CA ARG A 114 -21.87 8.63 18.55
C ARG A 114 -22.38 9.55 19.67
N ASP A 115 -23.67 9.87 19.68
CA ASP A 115 -24.29 10.71 20.71
C ASP A 115 -24.26 10.03 22.08
N VAL A 116 -24.46 8.71 22.12
CA VAL A 116 -24.40 7.91 23.35
C VAL A 116 -22.96 7.89 23.90
N VAL A 117 -21.96 7.70 23.02
CA VAL A 117 -20.55 7.77 23.40
C VAL A 117 -20.21 9.15 23.96
N ASP A 118 -20.73 10.22 23.35
CA ASP A 118 -20.50 11.59 23.80
C ASP A 118 -21.11 11.85 25.18
N ALA A 119 -22.35 11.41 25.39
CA ALA A 119 -23.05 11.53 26.67
C ALA A 119 -22.37 10.73 27.79
N LEU A 120 -21.95 9.48 27.52
CA LEU A 120 -21.18 8.66 28.45
C LEU A 120 -19.84 9.32 28.79
N SER A 121 -19.13 9.82 27.78
CA SER A 121 -17.83 10.43 27.99
C SER A 121 -17.91 11.71 28.81
N ASN A 122 -18.97 12.50 28.64
CA ASN A 122 -19.21 13.72 29.40
C ASN A 122 -19.86 13.49 30.78
N ASN A 123 -20.02 12.24 31.20
CA ASN A 123 -20.68 11.84 32.45
C ASN A 123 -22.14 12.32 32.57
N VAL A 124 -22.82 12.54 31.44
CA VAL A 124 -24.26 12.87 31.43
C VAL A 124 -25.08 11.63 31.78
N ILE A 125 -24.61 10.46 31.36
CA ILE A 125 -25.16 9.14 31.69
C ILE A 125 -24.09 8.27 32.33
N THR A 126 -24.50 7.40 33.26
CA THR A 126 -23.58 6.50 33.97
C THR A 126 -23.22 5.30 33.14
N THR A 127 -21.92 4.98 33.08
CA THR A 127 -21.44 3.82 32.35
C THR A 127 -21.90 2.52 33.02
N THR A 128 -22.52 1.62 32.25
CA THR A 128 -22.88 0.26 32.68
C THR A 128 -21.84 -0.76 32.21
N GLU A 129 -21.78 -1.92 32.85
CA GLU A 129 -20.90 -3.02 32.43
C GLU A 129 -21.17 -3.46 30.98
N VAL A 130 -22.45 -3.49 30.59
CA VAL A 130 -22.88 -3.84 29.23
C VAL A 130 -22.36 -2.83 28.22
N SER A 131 -22.54 -1.53 28.48
CA SER A 131 -22.03 -0.49 27.59
C SER A 131 -20.51 -0.47 27.51
N SER A 132 -19.81 -0.69 28.62
CA SER A 132 -18.33 -0.79 28.61
C SER A 132 -17.86 -1.94 27.74
N LYS A 133 -18.50 -3.12 27.83
CA LYS A 133 -18.16 -4.28 27.00
C LYS A 133 -18.40 -4.03 25.51
N LEU A 134 -19.50 -3.36 25.15
CA LEU A 134 -19.82 -3.01 23.77
C LEU A 134 -18.82 -2.00 23.19
N ILE A 135 -18.52 -0.93 23.94
CA ILE A 135 -17.55 0.08 23.53
C ILE A 135 -16.14 -0.53 23.43
N LEU A 136 -15.76 -1.42 24.35
CA LEU A 136 -14.48 -2.12 24.31
C LEU A 136 -14.36 -3.02 23.07
N SER A 137 -15.45 -3.69 22.67
CA SER A 137 -15.50 -4.48 21.44
C SER A 137 -15.35 -3.60 20.19
N LEU A 138 -16.01 -2.44 20.17
CA LEU A 138 -15.88 -1.47 19.09
C LEU A 138 -14.44 -0.94 19.00
N LEU A 139 -13.83 -0.56 20.13
CA LEU A 139 -12.43 -0.14 20.21
C LEU A 139 -11.47 -1.21 19.70
N HIS A 140 -11.68 -2.47 20.06
CA HIS A 140 -10.86 -3.57 19.54
C HIS A 140 -10.96 -3.68 18.01
N ASN A 141 -12.16 -3.57 17.44
CA ASN A 141 -12.33 -3.56 15.98
C ASN A 141 -11.64 -2.35 15.32
N ILE A 142 -11.69 -1.18 15.95
CA ILE A 142 -10.98 0.01 15.48
C ILE A 142 -9.46 -0.17 15.58
N ALA A 143 -8.96 -0.85 16.62
CA ALA A 143 -7.53 -1.17 16.73
C ALA A 143 -7.05 -2.14 15.64
N ILE A 144 -7.89 -3.11 15.24
CA ILE A 144 -7.64 -3.95 14.06
C ILE A 144 -7.55 -3.09 12.79
N LEU A 145 -8.51 -2.18 12.59
CA LEU A 145 -8.54 -1.26 11.45
C LEU A 145 -7.29 -0.37 11.42
N ALA A 146 -6.89 0.21 12.56
CA ALA A 146 -5.69 1.03 12.69
C ALA A 146 -4.43 0.25 12.30
N ASN A 147 -4.35 -1.04 12.62
CA ASN A 147 -3.26 -1.89 12.17
C ASN A 147 -3.28 -2.06 10.63
N SER A 148 -4.44 -2.30 10.02
CA SER A 148 -4.59 -2.35 8.56
C SER A 148 -4.17 -1.03 7.88
N ILE A 149 -4.55 0.11 8.45
CA ILE A 149 -4.14 1.44 7.96
C ILE A 149 -2.62 1.62 8.05
N ARG A 150 -2.01 1.26 9.18
CA ARG A 150 -0.55 1.31 9.34
C ARG A 150 0.16 0.47 8.26
N TYR A 151 -0.33 -0.74 7.99
CA TYR A 151 0.22 -1.57 6.92
C TYR A 151 0.06 -0.91 5.54
N TYR A 152 -1.09 -0.31 5.26
CA TYR A 152 -1.31 0.43 4.00
C TYR A 152 -0.37 1.62 3.84
N ILE A 153 -0.16 2.42 4.89
CA ILE A 153 0.82 3.52 4.90
C ILE A 153 2.24 2.99 4.65
N GLY A 154 2.60 1.87 5.27
CA GLY A 154 3.88 1.19 5.02
C GLY A 154 4.03 0.74 3.57
N LEU A 155 2.94 0.25 2.94
CA LEU A 155 2.93 -0.07 1.53
C LEU A 155 3.08 1.19 0.67
N LEU A 156 2.45 2.32 1.00
CA LEU A 156 2.66 3.58 0.27
C LEU A 156 4.12 4.02 0.29
N GLY A 157 4.81 3.88 1.43
CA GLY A 157 6.25 4.16 1.54
C GLY A 157 7.15 3.26 0.70
N GLY A 158 6.68 2.08 0.30
CA GLY A 158 7.41 1.12 -0.53
C GLY A 158 7.34 1.39 -2.05
N LEU A 159 6.59 2.41 -2.48
CA LEU A 159 6.50 2.79 -3.88
C LEU A 159 7.88 3.23 -4.41
N PRO A 160 8.33 2.71 -5.57
CA PRO A 160 9.56 3.16 -6.20
C PRO A 160 9.31 4.51 -6.87
N SER A 161 9.48 5.61 -6.15
CA SER A 161 9.60 6.93 -6.76
C SER A 161 11.07 7.32 -6.86
N ALA A 162 11.45 7.92 -7.99
CA ALA A 162 12.77 8.52 -8.16
C ALA A 162 12.92 9.79 -7.30
N GLU A 163 11.80 10.35 -6.85
CA GLU A 163 11.69 11.50 -5.95
C GLU A 163 11.12 11.02 -4.61
N LYS A 164 11.48 11.66 -3.50
CA LYS A 164 11.06 11.27 -2.15
C LYS A 164 9.57 11.56 -1.86
N ASP A 165 8.72 11.47 -2.87
CA ASP A 165 7.37 12.02 -2.87
C ASP A 165 6.31 11.04 -2.32
N ASN A 166 6.67 9.83 -1.91
CA ASN A 166 5.69 8.88 -1.37
C ASN A 166 5.44 9.08 0.13
N HIS A 167 6.30 9.85 0.82
CA HIS A 167 6.18 10.07 2.26
C HIS A 167 4.99 10.98 2.60
N TRP A 168 4.68 11.97 1.75
CA TRP A 168 3.56 12.88 2.01
C TRP A 168 2.20 12.19 1.88
N LEU A 169 2.06 11.20 0.99
CA LEU A 169 0.84 10.41 0.82
C LEU A 169 0.52 9.60 2.08
N GLY A 170 1.52 8.95 2.66
CA GLY A 170 1.36 8.19 3.90
C GLY A 170 0.97 9.07 5.08
N GLU A 171 1.59 10.25 5.20
CA GLU A 171 1.22 11.23 6.24
C GLU A 171 -0.17 11.84 6.00
N LEU A 172 -0.55 12.11 4.75
CA LEU A 172 -1.89 12.61 4.43
C LEU A 172 -2.99 11.61 4.80
N GLU A 173 -2.78 10.33 4.46
CA GLU A 173 -3.68 9.25 4.88
C GLU A 173 -3.77 9.20 6.41
N LYS A 174 -2.63 9.23 7.12
CA LYS A 174 -2.62 9.25 8.59
C LYS A 174 -3.42 10.43 9.16
N ILE A 175 -3.23 11.65 8.65
CA ILE A 175 -3.94 12.85 9.11
C ILE A 175 -5.44 12.70 8.93
N TYR A 176 -5.91 12.18 7.79
CA TYR A 176 -7.34 11.93 7.54
C TYR A 176 -7.97 11.06 8.64
N TRP A 177 -7.32 9.95 9.01
CA TRP A 177 -7.83 9.04 10.04
C TRP A 177 -7.79 9.66 11.44
N ILE A 178 -6.73 10.43 11.76
CA ILE A 178 -6.63 11.18 13.02
C ILE A 178 -7.79 12.18 13.12
N GLU A 179 -7.97 13.03 12.12
CA GLU A 179 -8.98 14.09 12.14
C GLU A 179 -10.39 13.51 12.31
N LYS A 180 -10.68 12.43 11.60
CA LYS A 180 -12.03 11.84 11.58
C LYS A 180 -12.38 11.05 12.84
N TYR A 181 -11.43 10.29 13.41
CA TYR A 181 -11.77 9.28 14.43
C TYR A 181 -11.04 9.43 15.77
N SER A 182 -9.98 10.23 15.87
CA SER A 182 -9.21 10.33 17.13
C SER A 182 -10.09 10.77 18.31
N ALA A 183 -10.92 11.80 18.13
CA ALA A 183 -11.76 12.35 19.20
C ALA A 183 -12.73 11.32 19.78
N VAL A 184 -13.47 10.60 18.92
CA VAL A 184 -14.41 9.57 19.36
C VAL A 184 -13.68 8.37 19.98
N CYS A 185 -12.51 8.00 19.44
CA CYS A 185 -11.68 6.93 19.98
C CYS A 185 -11.16 7.23 21.37
N SER A 186 -10.64 8.45 21.60
CA SER A 186 -10.19 8.89 22.92
C SER A 186 -11.33 8.91 23.94
N ARG A 187 -12.53 9.34 23.52
CA ARG A 187 -13.73 9.29 24.38
C ARG A 187 -14.09 7.86 24.76
N MET A 188 -14.05 6.93 23.80
CA MET A 188 -14.32 5.52 24.06
C MET A 188 -13.28 4.90 25.00
N VAL A 189 -11.98 5.20 24.83
CA VAL A 189 -10.92 4.72 25.72
C VAL A 189 -11.14 5.22 27.14
N ARG A 190 -11.54 6.49 27.31
CA ARG A 190 -11.88 7.06 28.62
C ARG A 190 -13.05 6.33 29.29
N ILE A 191 -14.07 5.93 28.52
CA ILE A 191 -15.24 5.22 29.05
C ILE A 191 -14.87 3.82 29.55
N VAL A 192 -14.07 3.07 28.79
CA VAL A 192 -13.74 1.66 29.14
C VAL A 192 -12.55 1.52 30.07
N GLY A 193 -11.69 2.55 30.14
CA GLY A 193 -10.42 2.53 30.84
C GLY A 193 -9.27 1.97 30.01
N GLN A 194 -8.12 2.63 30.08
CA GLN A 194 -6.93 2.29 29.30
C GLN A 194 -6.46 0.85 29.54
N SER A 195 -6.41 0.40 30.80
CA SER A 195 -5.98 -0.97 31.13
C SER A 195 -6.89 -2.04 30.52
N ALA A 196 -8.20 -1.81 30.48
CA ALA A 196 -9.14 -2.75 29.87
C ALA A 196 -8.94 -2.84 28.35
N PHE A 197 -8.66 -1.70 27.71
CA PHE A 197 -8.34 -1.65 26.29
C PHE A 197 -7.01 -2.35 25.98
N GLU A 198 -5.94 -2.01 26.70
CA GLU A 198 -4.60 -2.58 26.50
C GLU A 198 -4.57 -4.10 26.74
N ASN A 199 -5.37 -4.61 27.68
CA ASN A 199 -5.51 -6.05 27.91
C ASN A 199 -6.28 -6.78 26.80
N LYS A 200 -7.14 -6.07 26.06
CA LYS A 200 -8.00 -6.68 25.02
C LYS A 200 -7.31 -6.80 23.68
N VAL A 201 -6.36 -5.91 23.39
CA VAL A 201 -5.71 -5.79 22.08
C VAL A 201 -4.28 -6.35 22.13
N SER A 202 -3.79 -6.82 20.98
CA SER A 202 -2.37 -7.20 20.85
C SER A 202 -1.46 -5.97 20.86
N THR A 203 -0.18 -6.16 21.22
CA THR A 203 0.83 -5.10 21.24
C THR A 203 0.94 -4.34 19.91
N GLU A 204 0.85 -5.07 18.78
CA GLU A 204 0.92 -4.46 17.45
C GLU A 204 -0.32 -3.64 17.10
N GLN A 205 -1.51 -4.10 17.51
CA GLN A 205 -2.75 -3.34 17.35
C GLN A 205 -2.73 -2.08 18.22
N LEU A 206 -2.27 -2.18 19.46
CA LEU A 206 -2.13 -1.03 20.36
C LEU A 206 -1.16 0.01 19.79
N ARG A 207 0.01 -0.43 19.31
CA ARG A 207 1.00 0.43 18.67
C ARG A 207 0.41 1.15 17.46
N SER A 208 -0.31 0.41 16.62
CA SER A 208 -0.94 0.97 15.42
C SER A 208 -2.05 1.95 15.77
N PHE A 209 -2.86 1.63 16.76
CA PHE A 209 -3.90 2.51 17.27
C PHE A 209 -3.32 3.83 17.80
N LYS A 210 -2.26 3.78 18.62
CA LYS A 210 -1.58 4.98 19.12
C LYS A 210 -0.95 5.80 17.97
N LEU A 211 -0.37 5.14 16.96
CA LEU A 211 0.24 5.80 15.81
C LEU A 211 -0.79 6.50 14.90
N ILE A 212 -1.91 5.84 14.62
CA ILE A 212 -2.89 6.27 13.60
C ILE A 212 -4.01 7.10 14.22
N LEU A 213 -4.40 6.84 15.46
CA LEU A 213 -5.58 7.44 16.09
C LEU A 213 -5.26 8.15 17.42
N GLY A 214 -4.01 8.08 17.90
CA GLY A 214 -3.60 8.69 19.17
C GLY A 214 -3.47 10.22 19.16
N GLY A 215 -3.44 10.87 18.00
CA GLY A 215 -3.34 12.33 17.88
C GLY A 215 -2.06 12.95 18.50
N GLU A 216 -1.98 14.29 18.54
CA GLU A 216 -0.84 15.04 19.14
C GLU A 216 -0.81 15.01 20.67
N TYR A 217 -1.92 14.64 21.32
CA TYR A 217 -2.06 14.70 22.78
C TYR A 217 -1.66 13.41 23.49
N GLY A 218 -1.39 12.32 22.75
CA GLY A 218 -1.15 11.01 23.34
C GLY A 218 -2.41 10.42 23.99
N LEU A 219 -2.54 9.10 23.91
CA LEU A 219 -3.49 8.30 24.69
C LEU A 219 -2.80 7.69 25.89
#